data_AF-A0A8T9DLL4-F1
#
_entry.id   AF-A0A8T9DLL4-F1
#
_cell.length_a   1.000
_cell.length_b   1.000
_cell.length_c   1.000
_cell.angle_alpha   90.00
_cell.angle_beta   90.00
_cell.angle_gamma   90.00
#
_symmetry.space_group_name_H-M   'P 1'
#
loop_
_entity.id
_entity.type
_entity.pdbx_description
1 polymer ?
#
loop_
_entity_poly.entity_id
_entity_poly.type
_entity_poly.pdbx_seq_one_letter_code
_entity_poly.pdbx_strand_id
1 'polypeptide(L)'
;MTAFMPVTLRFCDNKTVLVGSVADAATALRHPWPDKTAPAYLDAARLVRLAVEGSCCPRTAFEAFSKAARQQGILVVRPRSRAHDWLDAAASP
;
A
#
# COMPACT_ATOMS: atom_id res chain seq x y z
N MET A 1 2.07 15.82 -9.86
CA MET A 1 2.13 15.57 -8.40
C MET A 1 1.55 14.19 -8.13
N THR A 2 2.33 13.23 -7.65
CA THR A 2 1.79 11.93 -7.25
C THR A 2 0.97 12.11 -5.98
N ALA A 3 -0.30 11.72 -5.99
CA ALA A 3 -1.22 11.98 -4.88
C ALA A 3 -0.91 11.13 -3.62
N PHE A 4 -0.06 10.11 -3.74
CA PHE A 4 0.26 9.14 -2.68
C PHE A 4 1.76 8.83 -2.66
N MET A 5 2.29 8.54 -1.47
CA MET A 5 3.59 7.87 -1.36
C MET A 5 3.40 6.40 -1.75
N PRO A 6 4.17 5.88 -2.72
CA PRO A 6 4.02 4.51 -3.16
C PRO A 6 4.41 3.55 -2.03
N VAL A 7 3.60 2.51 -1.83
CA VAL A 7 3.87 1.46 -0.84
C VAL A 7 4.30 0.17 -1.54
N THR A 8 5.21 -0.57 -0.92
CA THR A 8 5.63 -1.88 -1.41
C THR A 8 4.91 -2.97 -0.62
N LEU A 9 4.27 -3.90 -1.32
CA LEU A 9 3.68 -5.09 -0.72
C LEU A 9 4.53 -6.31 -1.04
N ARG A 10 4.59 -7.27 -0.12
CA ARG A 10 5.18 -8.60 -0.32
C ARG A 10 4.13 -9.65 0.01
N PHE A 11 3.72 -10.39 -1.02
CA PHE A 11 2.72 -11.44 -0.91
C PHE A 11 3.35 -12.78 -0.49
N CYS A 12 2.51 -13.75 -0.13
CA CYS A 12 2.92 -15.10 0.27
C CYS A 12 3.72 -15.83 -0.82
N ASP A 13 3.45 -15.55 -2.10
CA ASP A 13 4.20 -16.10 -3.24
C ASP A 13 5.60 -15.46 -3.43
N ASN A 14 6.08 -14.71 -2.44
CA ASN A 14 7.32 -13.94 -2.47
C ASN A 14 7.35 -12.84 -3.57
N LYS A 15 6.22 -12.57 -4.21
CA LYS A 15 6.05 -11.49 -5.18
C LYS A 15 5.95 -10.15 -4.46
N THR A 16 6.73 -9.18 -4.92
CA THR A 16 6.64 -7.80 -4.46
C THR A 16 5.96 -6.93 -5.50
N VAL A 17 4.98 -6.13 -5.07
CA VAL A 17 4.27 -5.19 -5.93
C VAL A 17 4.39 -3.79 -5.35
N LEU A 18 4.79 -2.83 -6.19
CA LEU A 18 4.77 -1.43 -5.86
C LEU A 18 3.39 -0.87 -6.19
N VAL A 19 2.75 -0.25 -5.21
CA VAL A 19 1.42 0.34 -5.33
C VAL A 19 1.54 1.85 -5.23
N GLY A 20 1.46 2.55 -6.37
CA GLY A 20 1.54 4.00 -6.45
C GLY A 20 0.21 4.69 -6.74
N SER A 21 -0.81 3.92 -7.12
CA SER A 21 -2.13 4.40 -7.51
C SER A 21 -3.26 3.49 -7.02
N VAL A 22 -4.50 3.97 -7.09
CA VAL A 22 -5.69 3.16 -6.79
C VAL A 22 -5.88 2.02 -7.79
N ALA A 23 -5.47 2.22 -9.06
CA ALA A 23 -5.48 1.15 -10.07
C ALA A 23 -4.49 0.02 -9.72
N ASP A 24 -3.31 0.38 -9.23
CA ASP A 24 -2.35 -0.60 -8.71
C ASP A 24 -2.92 -1.30 -7.48
N ALA A 25 -3.61 -0.57 -6.59
CA ALA A 25 -4.22 -1.15 -5.40
C ALA A 25 -5.32 -2.16 -5.78
N ALA A 26 -6.13 -1.85 -6.80
CA ALA A 26 -7.13 -2.76 -7.34
C ALA A 26 -6.51 -4.02 -7.94
N THR A 27 -5.37 -3.89 -8.61
CA THR A 27 -4.58 -5.03 -9.11
C THR A 27 -4.00 -5.85 -7.95
N ALA A 28 -3.48 -5.16 -6.92
CA ALA A 28 -2.91 -5.78 -5.74
C ALA A 28 -3.93 -6.59 -4.91
N LEU A 29 -5.20 -6.19 -4.91
CA LEU A 29 -6.28 -6.96 -4.28
C LEU A 29 -6.56 -8.31 -4.97
N ARG A 30 -6.19 -8.46 -6.25
CA ARG A 30 -6.34 -9.72 -7.01
C ARG A 30 -5.27 -10.76 -6.64
N HIS A 31 -4.14 -10.31 -6.09
CA HIS A 31 -3.11 -11.22 -5.60
C HIS A 31 -3.59 -12.06 -4.40
N PRO A 32 -2.87 -13.13 -4.04
CA PRO A 32 -3.17 -13.88 -2.83
C PRO A 32 -2.83 -13.04 -1.60
N TRP A 33 -3.86 -12.77 -0.78
CA TRP A 33 -3.75 -12.15 0.53
C TRP A 33 -3.84 -13.25 1.60
N PRO A 34 -3.13 -13.10 2.73
CA PRO A 34 -3.18 -14.06 3.83
C PRO A 34 -4.61 -14.35 4.33
N ASP A 35 -5.43 -13.30 4.46
CA ASP A 35 -6.83 -13.45 4.89
C ASP A 35 -7.75 -12.51 4.10
N LYS A 36 -8.51 -13.07 3.16
CA LYS A 36 -9.50 -12.31 2.37
C LYS A 36 -10.85 -12.16 3.06
N THR A 37 -11.04 -12.77 4.22
CA THR A 37 -12.28 -12.70 5.02
C THR A 37 -12.21 -11.62 6.09
N ALA A 38 -11.00 -11.13 6.40
CA ALA A 38 -10.79 -10.06 7.35
C ALA A 38 -11.63 -8.82 7.01
N PRO A 39 -12.34 -8.23 7.98
CA PRO A 39 -13.23 -7.09 7.73
C PRO A 39 -12.48 -5.89 7.12
N ALA A 40 -11.23 -5.66 7.56
CA ALA A 40 -10.39 -4.61 7.00
C ALA A 40 -10.04 -4.83 5.52
N TYR A 41 -9.89 -6.08 5.07
CA TYR A 41 -9.69 -6.40 3.66
C TYR A 41 -10.96 -6.14 2.85
N LEU A 42 -12.11 -6.57 3.35
CA LEU A 42 -13.40 -6.38 2.68
C LEU A 42 -13.74 -4.88 2.52
N ASP A 43 -13.52 -4.09 3.58
CA ASP A 43 -13.69 -2.64 3.53
C ASP A 43 -12.72 -1.98 2.55
N ALA A 44 -11.43 -2.33 2.62
CA ALA A 44 -10.43 -1.83 1.68
C ALA A 44 -10.79 -2.18 0.23
N ALA A 45 -11.22 -3.42 -0.04
CA ALA A 45 -11.59 -3.86 -1.38
C ALA A 45 -12.81 -3.10 -1.91
N ARG A 46 -13.80 -2.83 -1.06
CA ARG A 46 -14.96 -2.02 -1.40
C ARG A 46 -14.57 -0.58 -1.73
N LEU A 47 -13.77 0.06 -0.87
CA LEU A 47 -13.35 1.46 -1.06
C LEU A 47 -12.48 1.63 -2.30
N VAL A 48 -11.55 0.70 -2.56
CA VAL A 48 -10.71 0.72 -3.76
C VAL A 48 -11.57 0.59 -5.02
N ARG A 49 -12.58 -0.29 -5.04
CA ARG A 49 -13.50 -0.38 -6.18
C ARG A 49 -14.26 0.92 -6.43
N LEU A 50 -14.85 1.50 -5.40
CA LEU A 50 -15.56 2.78 -5.51
C LEU A 50 -14.65 3.93 -5.97
N ALA A 51 -13.37 3.91 -5.56
CA ALA A 51 -12.40 4.91 -5.98
C ALA A 51 -11.95 4.73 -7.44
N VAL A 52 -11.87 3.48 -7.94
CA VAL A 52 -11.65 3.22 -9.39
C VAL A 52 -12.84 3.69 -10.23
N GLU A 53 -14.06 3.52 -9.72
CA GLU A 53 -15.29 3.98 -10.37
C GLU A 53 -15.48 5.51 -10.28
N GLY A 54 -14.62 6.23 -9.57
CA GLY A 54 -14.69 7.69 -9.40
C GLY A 54 -15.70 8.17 -8.35
N SER A 55 -16.32 7.25 -7.59
CA SER A 55 -17.33 7.56 -6.57
C SER A 55 -16.75 7.81 -5.17
N CYS A 56 -15.48 7.49 -4.94
CA CYS A 56 -14.82 7.65 -3.64
C CYS A 56 -13.47 8.36 -3.76
N CYS A 57 -13.09 9.10 -2.71
CA CYS A 57 -11.78 9.73 -2.59
C CYS A 57 -10.64 8.70 -2.66
N PRO A 58 -9.74 8.79 -3.67
CA PRO A 58 -8.60 7.88 -3.82
C PRO A 58 -7.72 7.76 -2.57
N ARG A 59 -7.60 8.85 -1.79
CA ARG A 59 -6.85 8.89 -0.53
C ARG A 59 -7.42 7.96 0.54
N THR A 60 -8.73 7.99 0.75
CA THR A 60 -9.40 7.18 1.76
C THR A 60 -9.32 5.69 1.40
N ALA A 61 -9.48 5.36 0.12
CA ALA A 61 -9.31 3.99 -0.36
C ALA A 61 -7.88 3.47 -0.15
N PHE A 62 -6.88 4.29 -0.46
CA PHE A 62 -5.47 3.92 -0.29
C PHE A 62 -5.07 3.77 1.19
N GLU A 63 -5.62 4.61 2.07
CA GLU A 63 -5.40 4.51 3.51
C GLU A 63 -6.00 3.23 4.10
N ALA A 64 -7.25 2.92 3.77
CA ALA A 64 -7.89 1.66 4.18
C ALA A 64 -7.13 0.43 3.66
N PHE A 65 -6.68 0.47 2.40
CA PHE A 65 -5.84 -0.56 1.80
C PHE A 65 -4.51 -0.74 2.52
N SER A 66 -3.80 0.35 2.83
CA SER A 66 -2.52 0.32 3.53
C SER A 66 -2.69 -0.22 4.96
N LYS A 67 -3.79 0.12 5.63
CA LYS A 67 -4.14 -0.41 6.94
C LYS A 67 -4.38 -1.91 6.90
N ALA A 68 -5.16 -2.41 5.93
CA ALA A 68 -5.40 -3.84 5.75
C ALA A 68 -4.09 -4.60 5.46
N ALA A 69 -3.27 -4.06 4.56
CA ALA A 69 -1.97 -4.65 4.22
C ALA A 69 -1.03 -4.71 5.43
N ARG A 70 -1.04 -3.68 6.29
CA ARG A 70 -0.27 -3.65 7.54
C ARG A 70 -0.78 -4.67 8.55
N GLN A 71 -2.09 -4.78 8.72
CA GLN A 71 -2.71 -5.75 9.64
C GLN A 71 -2.43 -7.20 9.24
N GLN A 72 -2.34 -7.49 7.95
CA GLN A 72 -2.01 -8.82 7.44
C GLN A 72 -0.50 -9.05 7.24
N GLY A 73 0.35 -8.09 7.64
CA GLY A 73 1.81 -8.23 7.59
C GLY A 73 2.41 -8.29 6.18
N ILE A 74 1.65 -7.94 5.14
CA ILE A 74 2.14 -7.93 3.75
C ILE A 74 2.71 -6.57 3.32
N LEU A 75 2.50 -5.52 4.13
CA LEU A 75 3.08 -4.21 3.88
C LEU A 75 4.58 -4.22 4.20
N VAL A 76 5.41 -4.05 3.17
CA VAL A 76 6.84 -3.83 3.35
C VAL A 76 7.04 -2.35 3.69
N VAL A 77 7.17 -2.07 4.98
CA VAL A 77 7.77 -0.81 5.41
C VAL A 77 9.23 -0.89 5.00
N ARG A 78 9.65 -0.17 3.95
CA ARG A 78 11.07 -0.08 3.65
C ARG A 78 11.74 0.49 4.91
N PRO A 79 12.66 -0.23 5.57
CA PRO A 79 13.53 0.45 6.52
C PRO A 79 14.21 1.59 5.75
N ARG A 80 14.33 2.78 6.37
CA ARG A 80 15.11 3.88 5.82
C ARG A 80 16.40 3.27 5.25
N SER A 81 16.56 3.33 3.94
CA SER A 81 17.74 2.77 3.29
C SER A 81 18.93 3.56 3.85
N ARG A 82 20.08 2.92 4.12
CA ARG A 82 21.32 3.60 4.60
C ARG A 82 21.72 4.85 3.80
N ALA A 83 21.22 5.00 2.57
CA ALA A 83 21.35 6.21 1.77
C ALA A 83 20.70 7.47 2.40
N HIS A 84 19.65 7.32 3.22
CA HIS A 84 19.09 8.42 4.01
C HIS A 84 19.98 8.79 5.20
N ASP A 85 20.69 7.82 5.81
CA ASP A 85 21.63 8.11 6.89
C ASP A 85 22.81 8.96 6.39
N TRP A 86 23.24 8.75 5.14
CA TRP A 86 24.29 9.58 4.53
C TRP A 86 23.83 11.01 4.23
N LEU A 87 22.58 11.19 3.80
CA LEU A 87 22.00 12.52 3.57
C LEU A 87 21.77 13.29 4.88
N ASP A 88 21.39 12.61 5.96
CA ASP A 88 21.20 13.22 7.29
C ASP A 88 22.55 13.56 7.95
N ALA A 89 23.57 12.70 7.76
CA ALA A 89 24.94 12.96 8.20
C ALA A 89 25.61 14.12 7.44
N ALA A 90 25.27 14.33 6.17
CA ALA A 90 25.77 15.45 5.38
C ALA A 90 25.03 16.77 5.64
N ALA A 91 23.86 16.72 6.30
CA ALA A 91 23.02 17.87 6.64
C ALA A 91 23.22 18.38 8.07
N SER A 92 24.04 17.72 8.88
CA SER A 92 24.43 18.18 10.21
C SER A 92 25.78 18.92 10.12
N PRO A 93 25.86 20.23 10.42
CA PRO A 93 27.06 21.05 10.29
C PRO A 93 28.19 20.67 11.25
#